data_AF-A0A6G8IC44-F1
#
_entry.id   AF-A0A6G8IC44-F1
#
_cell.length_a   1.000
_cell.length_b   1.000
_cell.length_c   1.000
_cell.angle_alpha   90.00
_cell.angle_beta   90.00
_cell.angle_gamma   90.00
#
_symmetry.space_group_name_H-M   'P 1'
#
loop_
_entity.id
_entity.type
_entity.pdbx_description
1 polymer ?
#
loop_
_entity_poly.entity_id
_entity_poly.type
_entity_poly.pdbx_seq_one_letter_code
_entity_poly.pdbx_strand_id
1 'polypeptide(L)'
;MKLKLIAAAAAFAAAGAAHAAIALPTATGNSDLVASFYSVASNSSVYFDLGVSMSDFAAATGGASGTGIKLVWDLDAGTFQDLSAAATGLATQAINYGSVFTSFLGEVSLGDVKFDVKAGDRQYSGLQPAAGAVSLLTTSAAPTVSSTNSNLLTALTNLNTAFGFMNGDTTSSTHSDAAGANKFDEGDNAQQLAYLNAQGENIKVLPFQTAGSIANPLNMFLVSYTTGINPAAVTTYAGQWSFDSVTNQLIYATAPVPEPEAFAMLLAGLGLMGAIARRRRTQA
;
A
#
# COMPACT_ATOMS: atom_id res chain seq x y z
N MET A 1 45.88 5.95 27.94
CA MET A 1 45.06 4.98 27.18
C MET A 1 43.58 4.96 27.55
N LYS A 2 43.14 5.44 28.73
CA LYS A 2 41.73 5.34 29.17
C LYS A 2 40.72 6.27 28.48
N LEU A 3 41.14 7.44 27.99
CA LEU A 3 40.24 8.37 27.27
C LEU A 3 39.77 7.85 25.91
N LYS A 4 40.60 7.07 25.19
CA LYS A 4 40.25 6.56 23.85
C LYS A 4 39.19 5.45 23.91
N LEU A 5 39.13 4.68 25.00
CA LEU A 5 38.08 3.66 25.22
C LEU A 5 36.73 4.29 25.60
N ILE A 6 36.73 5.40 26.36
CA ILE A 6 35.49 6.10 26.73
C ILE A 6 34.88 6.79 25.50
N ALA A 7 35.71 7.38 24.62
CA ALA A 7 35.24 7.95 23.36
C ALA A 7 34.65 6.89 22.41
N ALA A 8 35.24 5.68 22.37
CA ALA A 8 34.69 4.57 21.60
C ALA A 8 33.35 4.06 22.17
N ALA A 9 33.22 3.94 23.50
CA ALA A 9 31.97 3.55 24.15
C ALA A 9 30.86 4.60 23.97
N ALA A 10 31.20 5.90 23.98
CA ALA A 10 30.26 6.97 23.68
C ALA A 10 29.85 7.02 22.20
N ALA A 11 30.75 6.65 21.27
CA ALA A 11 30.43 6.53 19.85
C ALA A 11 29.51 5.33 19.55
N PHE A 12 29.66 4.21 20.29
CA PHE A 12 28.73 3.08 20.21
C PHE A 12 27.37 3.38 20.87
N ALA A 13 27.32 4.21 21.92
CA ALA A 13 26.05 4.63 22.54
C ALA A 13 25.31 5.71 21.73
N ALA A 14 26.01 6.44 20.85
CA ALA A 14 25.43 7.45 19.96
C ALA A 14 25.04 6.91 18.57
N ALA A 15 25.44 5.68 18.24
CA ALA A 15 24.86 4.94 17.13
C ALA A 15 23.51 4.37 17.59
N GLY A 16 22.51 5.24 17.75
CA GLY A 16 21.12 4.78 17.65
C GLY A 16 21.01 3.99 16.35
N ALA A 17 20.42 2.80 16.39
CA ALA A 17 20.23 1.98 15.20
C ALA A 17 19.72 2.88 14.08
N ALA A 18 20.44 2.94 12.95
CA ALA A 18 19.86 3.53 11.76
C ALA A 18 18.66 2.64 11.46
N HIS A 19 17.46 3.12 11.77
CA HIS A 19 16.22 2.48 11.38
C HIS A 19 15.90 3.00 9.97
N ALA A 20 15.61 2.10 9.03
CA ALA A 20 15.09 2.39 7.71
C ALA A 20 13.67 2.88 7.95
N ALA A 21 13.58 4.18 8.19
CA ALA A 21 12.35 4.86 8.53
C ALA A 21 11.45 4.92 7.30
N ILE A 22 10.16 4.68 7.51
CA ILE A 22 9.10 4.92 6.54
C ILE A 22 9.23 6.36 6.05
N ALA A 23 9.42 6.55 4.75
CA ALA A 23 9.46 7.86 4.14
C ALA A 23 8.13 8.57 4.37
N LEU A 24 8.18 9.80 4.87
CA LEU A 24 7.00 10.58 5.24
C LEU A 24 6.49 11.45 4.08
N PRO A 25 5.17 11.68 3.95
CA PRO A 25 4.58 12.61 2.99
C PRO A 25 4.77 14.08 3.44
N THR A 26 6.02 14.51 3.53
CA THR A 26 6.44 15.88 3.91
C THR A 26 6.40 16.83 2.73
N ALA A 27 6.78 18.11 2.92
CA ALA A 27 6.73 19.17 1.88
C ALA A 27 7.52 18.87 0.59
N THR A 28 8.39 17.85 0.60
CA THR A 28 9.13 17.33 -0.57
C THR A 28 8.94 15.82 -0.73
N GLY A 29 8.00 15.24 0.02
CA GLY A 29 8.00 13.84 0.39
C GLY A 29 6.97 13.04 -0.39
N ASN A 30 7.49 12.15 -1.23
CA ASN A 30 6.84 10.96 -1.72
C ASN A 30 7.04 9.87 -0.64
N SER A 31 5.95 9.42 -0.02
CA SER A 31 6.02 8.47 1.09
C SER A 31 6.19 7.04 0.60
N ASP A 32 6.58 6.16 1.52
CA ASP A 32 6.48 4.73 1.29
C ASP A 32 5.02 4.28 1.30
N LEU A 33 4.78 3.16 0.62
CA LEU A 33 3.51 2.47 0.59
C LEU A 33 3.37 1.66 1.86
N VAL A 34 2.37 1.98 2.69
CA VAL A 34 2.15 1.32 3.97
C VAL A 34 0.84 0.54 3.93
N ALA A 35 0.90 -0.75 4.21
CA ALA A 35 -0.27 -1.55 4.50
C ALA A 35 -0.56 -1.51 6.00
N SER A 36 -1.83 -1.46 6.39
CA SER A 36 -2.19 -1.62 7.80
C SER A 36 -3.28 -2.67 7.98
N PHE A 37 -3.21 -3.37 9.12
CA PHE A 37 -4.23 -4.28 9.60
C PHE A 37 -4.60 -3.88 11.01
N TYR A 38 -5.87 -3.94 11.36
CA TYR A 38 -6.32 -3.60 12.70
C TYR A 38 -7.54 -4.40 13.10
N SER A 39 -7.68 -4.59 14.41
CA SER A 39 -8.84 -5.16 15.07
C SER A 39 -9.34 -4.17 16.11
N VAL A 40 -10.60 -3.77 15.97
CA VAL A 40 -11.25 -2.89 16.96
C VAL A 40 -11.56 -3.68 18.23
N ALA A 41 -11.93 -4.97 18.09
CA ALA A 41 -12.24 -5.83 19.23
C ALA A 41 -11.03 -6.06 20.15
N SER A 42 -9.84 -6.23 19.57
CA SER A 42 -8.60 -6.46 20.32
C SER A 42 -7.77 -5.19 20.55
N ASN A 43 -8.22 -4.03 20.08
CA ASN A 43 -7.50 -2.75 20.17
C ASN A 43 -6.03 -2.86 19.72
N SER A 44 -5.77 -3.64 18.67
CA SER A 44 -4.44 -3.98 18.18
C SER A 44 -4.34 -3.64 16.69
N SER A 45 -3.19 -3.11 16.27
CA SER A 45 -2.92 -2.79 14.87
C SER A 45 -1.48 -3.12 14.49
N VAL A 46 -1.28 -3.43 13.21
CA VAL A 46 0.03 -3.64 12.60
C VAL A 46 0.14 -2.85 11.32
N TYR A 47 1.35 -2.41 11.04
CA TYR A 47 1.69 -1.59 9.89
C TYR A 47 2.92 -2.16 9.21
N PHE A 48 2.90 -2.24 7.90
CA PHE A 48 3.96 -2.79 7.08
C PHE A 48 4.39 -1.75 6.06
N ASP A 49 5.66 -1.37 6.10
CA ASP A 49 6.31 -0.67 4.99
C ASP A 49 6.55 -1.67 3.87
N LEU A 50 5.85 -1.49 2.75
CA LEU A 50 5.93 -2.40 1.61
C LEU A 50 7.24 -2.24 0.83
N GLY A 51 8.10 -1.31 1.24
CA GLY A 51 9.41 -1.03 0.69
C GLY A 51 9.37 -0.36 -0.68
N VAL A 52 8.19 0.05 -1.16
CA VAL A 52 7.98 0.71 -2.45
C VAL A 52 7.43 2.09 -2.19
N SER A 53 8.00 3.10 -2.85
CA SER A 53 7.51 4.47 -2.74
C SER A 53 6.20 4.66 -3.52
N MET A 54 5.37 5.65 -3.15
CA MET A 54 4.11 5.93 -3.83
C MET A 54 4.30 6.16 -5.34
N SER A 55 5.31 6.95 -5.73
CA SER A 55 5.61 7.23 -7.13
C SER A 55 6.06 5.99 -7.90
N ASP A 56 6.89 5.14 -7.28
CA ASP A 56 7.37 3.92 -7.92
C ASP A 56 6.22 2.94 -8.12
N PHE A 57 5.34 2.79 -7.12
CA PHE A 57 4.13 1.98 -7.25
C PHE A 57 3.20 2.54 -8.34
N ALA A 58 2.95 3.84 -8.37
CA ALA A 58 2.09 4.47 -9.38
C ALA A 58 2.65 4.27 -10.81
N ALA A 59 3.97 4.38 -10.99
CA ALA A 59 4.64 4.14 -12.26
C ALA A 59 4.58 2.65 -12.66
N ALA A 60 4.91 1.76 -11.72
CA ALA A 60 4.94 0.31 -11.91
C ALA A 60 3.58 -0.30 -12.28
N THR A 61 2.51 0.22 -11.68
CA THR A 61 1.15 -0.31 -11.87
C THR A 61 0.40 0.31 -13.04
N GLY A 62 0.88 1.42 -13.62
CA GLY A 62 0.18 2.12 -14.70
C GLY A 62 -1.16 2.75 -14.30
N GLY A 63 -1.44 2.86 -13.00
CA GLY A 63 -2.64 3.50 -12.46
C GLY A 63 -3.95 2.91 -12.99
N ALA A 64 -4.77 3.76 -13.61
CA ALA A 64 -6.07 3.39 -14.18
C ALA A 64 -5.99 2.51 -15.44
N SER A 65 -4.81 2.42 -16.06
CA SER A 65 -4.60 1.67 -17.32
C SER A 65 -3.72 0.44 -17.14
N GLY A 66 -3.38 0.09 -15.89
CA GLY A 66 -2.60 -1.09 -15.56
C GLY A 66 -3.27 -2.38 -16.03
N THR A 67 -2.48 -3.29 -16.62
CA THR A 67 -2.96 -4.61 -17.05
C THR A 67 -1.88 -5.67 -16.84
N GLY A 68 -2.29 -6.87 -16.43
CA GLY A 68 -1.36 -7.99 -16.22
C GLY A 68 -0.40 -7.78 -15.04
N ILE A 69 -0.78 -6.96 -14.07
CA ILE A 69 0.00 -6.69 -12.86
C ILE A 69 -0.39 -7.69 -11.77
N LYS A 70 0.60 -8.25 -11.08
CA LYS A 70 0.45 -9.05 -9.87
C LYS A 70 1.68 -8.88 -8.96
N LEU A 71 1.51 -8.10 -7.91
CA LEU A 71 2.53 -7.85 -6.88
C LEU A 71 2.13 -8.56 -5.60
N VAL A 72 3.07 -9.26 -4.96
CA VAL A 72 2.81 -10.08 -3.78
C VAL A 72 3.81 -9.74 -2.68
N TRP A 73 3.29 -9.39 -1.51
CA TRP A 73 4.04 -9.25 -0.27
C TRP A 73 3.64 -10.38 0.68
N ASP A 74 4.62 -11.18 1.08
CA ASP A 74 4.45 -12.19 2.11
C ASP A 74 4.76 -11.57 3.48
N LEU A 75 3.73 -11.39 4.31
CA LEU A 75 3.83 -10.65 5.56
C LEU A 75 4.50 -11.46 6.69
N ASP A 76 4.53 -12.79 6.57
CA ASP A 76 5.21 -13.67 7.51
C ASP A 76 6.66 -13.93 7.08
N ALA A 77 6.90 -14.19 5.79
CA ALA A 77 8.24 -14.43 5.28
C ALA A 77 9.05 -13.14 5.11
N GLY A 78 8.39 -11.97 5.07
CA GLY A 78 9.03 -10.69 4.83
C GLY A 78 9.62 -10.59 3.43
N THR A 79 8.87 -11.02 2.41
CA THR A 79 9.36 -11.06 1.02
C THR A 79 8.43 -10.34 0.06
N PHE A 80 8.99 -9.90 -1.08
CA PHE A 80 8.26 -9.31 -2.20
C PHE A 80 8.52 -10.09 -3.49
N GLN A 81 7.46 -10.33 -4.25
CA GLN A 81 7.51 -10.94 -5.58
C GLN A 81 6.70 -10.14 -6.59
N ASP A 82 7.34 -9.82 -7.72
CA ASP A 82 6.65 -9.37 -8.91
C ASP A 82 6.32 -10.58 -9.79
N LEU A 83 5.05 -10.95 -9.83
CA LEU A 83 4.50 -12.04 -10.64
C LEU A 83 3.70 -11.49 -11.85
N SER A 84 3.94 -10.24 -12.21
CA SER A 84 3.25 -9.56 -13.29
C SER A 84 3.63 -10.15 -14.65
N ALA A 85 2.66 -10.22 -15.56
CA ALA A 85 2.90 -10.54 -16.96
C ALA A 85 3.58 -9.37 -17.71
N ALA A 86 3.36 -8.14 -17.23
CA ALA A 86 4.07 -6.95 -17.69
C ALA A 86 5.20 -6.61 -16.70
N ALA A 87 6.40 -6.32 -17.21
CA ALA A 87 7.51 -5.91 -16.36
C ALA A 87 7.18 -4.60 -15.65
N THR A 88 7.15 -4.62 -14.31
CA THR A 88 6.78 -3.44 -13.52
C THR A 88 7.97 -2.52 -13.23
N GLY A 89 9.19 -3.04 -13.39
CA GLY A 89 10.42 -2.32 -13.06
C GLY A 89 10.69 -2.24 -11.55
N LEU A 90 9.83 -2.81 -10.70
CA LEU A 90 10.10 -2.97 -9.28
C LEU A 90 11.15 -4.07 -9.10
N ALA A 91 12.25 -3.73 -8.42
CA ALA A 91 13.28 -4.70 -8.08
C ALA A 91 12.83 -5.59 -6.91
N THR A 92 13.69 -6.53 -6.50
CA THR A 92 13.51 -7.16 -5.19
C THR A 92 13.64 -6.10 -4.10
N GLN A 93 12.61 -5.96 -3.28
CA GLN A 93 12.64 -5.03 -2.15
C GLN A 93 13.35 -5.68 -0.96
N ALA A 94 14.20 -4.91 -0.28
CA ALA A 94 14.77 -5.32 1.00
C ALA A 94 13.71 -5.14 2.08
N ILE A 95 13.12 -6.25 2.53
CA ILE A 95 12.01 -6.28 3.50
C ILE A 95 12.41 -7.16 4.69
N ASN A 96 12.02 -6.74 5.89
CA ASN A 96 12.11 -7.53 7.10
C ASN A 96 10.97 -7.19 8.08
N TYR A 97 9.93 -8.01 8.10
CA TYR A 97 8.79 -7.86 9.02
C TYR A 97 8.93 -8.67 10.31
N GLY A 98 10.00 -9.48 10.43
CA GLY A 98 10.20 -10.38 11.56
C GLY A 98 8.98 -11.25 11.83
N SER A 99 8.56 -11.34 13.10
CA SER A 99 7.37 -12.09 13.54
C SER A 99 6.18 -11.18 13.86
N VAL A 100 6.18 -9.93 13.37
CA VAL A 100 5.18 -8.91 13.74
C VAL A 100 3.76 -9.36 13.37
N PHE A 101 3.58 -9.89 12.15
CA PHE A 101 2.26 -10.31 11.69
C PHE A 101 1.75 -11.54 12.46
N THR A 102 2.59 -12.55 12.63
CA THR A 102 2.24 -13.74 13.41
C THR A 102 1.88 -13.40 14.87
N SER A 103 2.59 -12.43 15.49
CA SER A 103 2.24 -11.94 16.83
C SER A 103 0.86 -11.30 16.87
N PHE A 104 0.53 -10.45 15.90
CA PHE A 104 -0.78 -9.85 15.76
C PHE A 104 -1.89 -10.88 15.57
N LEU A 105 -1.67 -11.89 14.72
CA LEU A 105 -2.63 -12.99 14.53
C LEU A 105 -2.88 -13.81 15.80
N GLY A 106 -1.95 -13.82 16.75
CA GLY A 106 -2.13 -14.44 18.06
C GLY A 106 -3.11 -13.72 18.98
N GLU A 107 -3.48 -12.48 18.67
CA GLU A 107 -4.28 -11.59 19.53
C GLU A 107 -5.67 -11.26 18.95
N VAL A 108 -5.86 -11.49 17.65
CA VAL A 108 -7.05 -11.06 16.93
C VAL A 108 -7.84 -12.25 16.39
N SER A 109 -9.14 -12.04 16.22
CA SER A 109 -9.96 -12.92 15.40
C SER A 109 -9.97 -12.39 13.98
N LEU A 110 -9.59 -13.23 13.00
CA LEU A 110 -9.56 -12.88 11.57
C LEU A 110 -10.89 -12.29 11.05
N GLY A 111 -12.02 -12.68 11.66
CA GLY A 111 -13.34 -12.13 11.29
C GLY A 111 -13.52 -10.64 11.62
N ASP A 112 -12.73 -10.09 12.54
CA ASP A 112 -12.74 -8.66 12.91
C ASP A 112 -11.63 -7.86 12.20
N VAL A 113 -10.67 -8.53 11.58
CA VAL A 113 -9.54 -7.85 10.97
C VAL A 113 -9.98 -7.12 9.71
N LYS A 114 -9.61 -5.85 9.67
CA LYS A 114 -9.75 -4.98 8.51
C LYS A 114 -8.36 -4.53 8.06
N PHE A 115 -8.22 -4.22 6.78
CA PHE A 115 -6.97 -3.75 6.22
C PHE A 115 -7.17 -2.58 5.27
N ASP A 116 -6.12 -1.80 5.08
CA ASP A 116 -6.01 -0.78 4.03
C ASP A 116 -4.58 -0.71 3.49
N VAL A 117 -4.41 -0.03 2.36
CA VAL A 117 -3.09 0.38 1.87
C VAL A 117 -3.12 1.87 1.59
N LYS A 118 -2.07 2.58 2.03
CA LYS A 118 -2.02 4.04 1.97
C LYS A 118 -0.61 4.56 1.73
N ALA A 119 -0.53 5.64 0.97
CA ALA A 119 0.68 6.42 0.75
C ALA A 119 0.31 7.85 0.37
N GLY A 120 1.24 8.78 0.55
CA GLY A 120 1.02 10.19 0.25
C GLY A 120 2.20 10.81 -0.46
N ASP A 121 1.89 11.79 -1.30
CA ASP A 121 2.87 12.73 -1.84
C ASP A 121 2.42 14.14 -1.51
N ARG A 122 3.30 14.94 -0.93
CA ARG A 122 3.00 16.30 -0.50
C ARG A 122 4.08 17.28 -0.96
N GLN A 123 4.26 17.42 -2.27
CA GLN A 123 5.21 18.38 -2.85
C GLN A 123 4.71 19.82 -2.77
N TYR A 124 4.63 20.41 -1.56
CA TYR A 124 4.17 21.78 -1.42
C TYR A 124 4.64 22.51 -0.15
N SER A 125 5.06 23.78 -0.32
CA SER A 125 5.62 24.62 0.75
C SER A 125 5.00 26.02 0.90
N GLY A 126 3.81 26.29 0.34
CA GLY A 126 3.15 27.62 0.41
C GLY A 126 1.71 27.61 0.97
N LEU A 127 0.88 28.59 0.56
CA LEU A 127 -0.54 28.71 0.97
C LEU A 127 -1.56 27.85 0.18
N GLN A 128 -1.44 27.69 -1.15
CA GLN A 128 -2.22 26.74 -1.96
C GLN A 128 -1.38 25.90 -2.94
N PRO A 129 -1.44 24.55 -2.87
CA PRO A 129 -0.73 23.68 -3.81
C PRO A 129 -1.11 23.92 -5.27
N ALA A 130 -0.19 23.59 -6.18
CA ALA A 130 -0.53 23.46 -7.59
C ALA A 130 -1.35 22.17 -7.80
N ALA A 131 -2.13 22.13 -8.88
CA ALA A 131 -2.86 20.91 -9.25
C ALA A 131 -1.88 19.74 -9.44
N GLY A 132 -2.20 18.59 -8.83
CA GLY A 132 -1.37 17.39 -8.87
C GLY A 132 -0.12 17.41 -7.98
N ALA A 133 0.20 18.52 -7.29
CA ALA A 133 1.37 18.60 -6.42
C ALA A 133 1.19 17.87 -5.08
N VAL A 134 -0.04 17.47 -4.78
CA VAL A 134 -0.40 16.79 -3.54
C VAL A 134 -1.35 15.67 -3.90
N SER A 135 -1.02 14.46 -3.47
CA SER A 135 -1.79 13.26 -3.79
C SER A 135 -1.80 12.28 -2.62
N LEU A 136 -2.91 11.58 -2.46
CA LEU A 136 -3.07 10.47 -1.55
C LEU A 136 -3.45 9.25 -2.36
N LEU A 137 -2.74 8.18 -2.13
CA LEU A 137 -3.09 6.87 -2.62
C LEU A 137 -3.66 6.07 -1.46
N THR A 138 -4.86 5.53 -1.63
CA THR A 138 -5.63 4.90 -0.56
C THR A 138 -6.63 3.88 -1.11
N THR A 139 -7.05 2.93 -0.28
CA THR A 139 -8.01 1.89 -0.67
C THR A 139 -9.44 2.24 -0.30
N SER A 140 -10.43 1.53 -0.85
CA SER A 140 -11.79 1.45 -0.31
C SER A 140 -12.54 0.24 -0.86
N ALA A 141 -13.47 -0.32 -0.09
CA ALA A 141 -14.42 -1.31 -0.59
C ALA A 141 -15.48 -0.69 -1.53
N ALA A 142 -15.67 0.63 -1.48
CA ALA A 142 -16.59 1.33 -2.37
C ALA A 142 -16.07 1.29 -3.82
N PRO A 143 -16.95 1.14 -4.83
CA PRO A 143 -16.54 1.15 -6.25
C PRO A 143 -16.15 2.56 -6.74
N THR A 144 -16.65 3.60 -6.06
CA THR A 144 -16.33 5.00 -6.32
C THR A 144 -16.22 5.74 -5.00
N VAL A 145 -15.37 6.76 -4.96
CA VAL A 145 -15.18 7.64 -3.81
C VAL A 145 -15.15 9.09 -4.27
N SER A 146 -15.40 10.01 -3.34
CA SER A 146 -15.27 11.45 -3.56
C SER A 146 -14.57 12.08 -2.37
N SER A 147 -13.93 13.23 -2.59
CA SER A 147 -13.23 13.95 -1.52
C SER A 147 -13.10 15.42 -1.92
N THR A 148 -12.76 16.28 -0.96
CA THR A 148 -12.40 17.67 -1.23
C THR A 148 -10.90 17.89 -1.07
N ASN A 149 -10.38 18.95 -1.68
CA ASN A 149 -9.00 19.38 -1.45
C ASN A 149 -8.67 19.59 0.03
N SER A 150 -9.65 20.04 0.83
CA SER A 150 -9.51 20.21 2.29
C SER A 150 -9.36 18.86 3.01
N ASN A 151 -10.18 17.87 2.64
CA ASN A 151 -10.07 16.53 3.20
C ASN A 151 -8.72 15.90 2.85
N LEU A 152 -8.25 16.05 1.60
CA LEU A 152 -6.96 15.53 1.15
C LEU A 152 -5.78 16.10 1.96
N LEU A 153 -5.70 17.43 2.11
CA LEU A 153 -4.63 18.08 2.87
C LEU A 153 -4.61 17.66 4.34
N THR A 154 -5.80 17.51 4.93
CA THR A 154 -5.94 17.05 6.31
C THR A 154 -5.56 15.57 6.44
N ALA A 155 -6.01 14.73 5.51
CA ALA A 155 -5.67 13.31 5.47
C ALA A 155 -4.15 13.09 5.37
N LEU A 156 -3.44 13.85 4.54
CA LEU A 156 -1.97 13.76 4.45
C LEU A 156 -1.26 14.26 5.71
N THR A 157 -1.83 15.23 6.42
CA THR A 157 -1.30 15.65 7.72
C THR A 157 -1.46 14.54 8.77
N ASN A 158 -2.61 13.85 8.75
CA ASN A 158 -2.85 12.68 9.61
C ASN A 158 -1.93 11.51 9.24
N LEU A 159 -1.73 11.25 7.95
CA LEU A 159 -0.81 10.24 7.45
C LEU A 159 0.62 10.51 7.89
N ASN A 160 1.11 11.74 7.71
CA ASN A 160 2.43 12.16 8.19
C ASN A 160 2.60 11.93 9.70
N THR A 161 1.56 12.22 10.49
CA THR A 161 1.59 12.00 11.95
C THR A 161 1.63 10.51 12.29
N ALA A 162 0.82 9.68 11.63
CA ALA A 162 0.83 8.23 11.81
C ALA A 162 2.21 7.64 11.46
N PHE A 163 2.80 8.07 10.34
CA PHE A 163 4.11 7.59 9.88
C PHE A 163 5.22 8.04 10.84
N GLY A 164 5.09 9.24 11.41
CA GLY A 164 5.97 9.70 12.49
C GLY A 164 5.90 8.84 13.75
N PHE A 165 4.71 8.35 14.13
CA PHE A 165 4.58 7.42 15.27
C PHE A 165 5.18 6.04 14.96
N MET A 166 4.97 5.51 13.75
CA MET A 166 5.57 4.23 13.32
C MET A 166 7.09 4.28 13.34
N ASN A 167 7.69 5.36 12.83
CA ASN A 167 9.13 5.57 12.87
C ASN A 167 9.70 5.82 14.27
N GLY A 168 8.85 6.25 15.22
CA GLY A 168 9.23 6.50 16.61
C GLY A 168 9.00 5.32 17.54
N ASP A 169 8.38 4.25 17.06
CA ASP A 169 8.14 3.04 17.83
C ASP A 169 9.45 2.23 17.98
N THR A 170 9.74 1.84 19.22
CA THR A 170 10.95 1.10 19.60
C THR A 170 10.65 -0.20 20.34
N THR A 171 9.37 -0.48 20.60
CA THR A 171 8.90 -1.60 21.42
C THR A 171 8.51 -2.79 20.56
N SER A 172 7.93 -2.54 19.38
CA SER A 172 7.39 -3.58 18.51
C SER A 172 7.68 -3.31 17.04
N SER A 173 8.91 -2.88 16.75
CA SER A 173 9.35 -2.47 15.41
C SER A 173 10.46 -3.36 14.85
N THR A 174 10.43 -3.62 13.54
CA THR A 174 11.51 -4.30 12.80
C THR A 174 12.27 -3.39 11.84
N HIS A 175 11.91 -2.11 11.77
CA HIS A 175 12.67 -1.13 11.00
C HIS A 175 14.13 -1.16 11.44
N SER A 176 15.06 -1.36 10.51
CA SER A 176 16.51 -1.42 10.80
C SER A 176 17.26 -1.00 9.55
N ASP A 177 17.66 -1.92 8.68
CA ASP A 177 18.31 -1.57 7.40
C ASP A 177 17.41 -1.82 6.17
N ALA A 178 16.15 -2.18 6.40
CA ALA A 178 15.18 -2.61 5.40
C ALA A 178 13.77 -2.13 5.75
N ALA A 179 12.86 -2.17 4.77
CA ALA A 179 11.45 -1.92 4.97
C ALA A 179 10.89 -2.85 6.06
N GLY A 180 10.29 -2.26 7.08
CA GLY A 180 9.96 -2.91 8.34
C GLY A 180 8.47 -3.01 8.62
N ALA A 181 8.16 -3.47 9.83
CA ALA A 181 6.81 -3.48 10.35
C ALA A 181 6.80 -2.94 11.78
N ASN A 182 5.64 -2.43 12.19
CA ASN A 182 5.33 -2.03 13.56
C ASN A 182 4.06 -2.74 14.02
N LYS A 183 3.99 -3.04 15.31
CA LYS A 183 2.74 -3.42 15.98
C LYS A 183 2.44 -2.41 17.09
N PHE A 184 1.18 -2.06 17.22
CA PHE A 184 0.67 -1.22 18.30
C PHE A 184 -0.42 -1.98 19.06
N ASP A 185 -0.17 -2.24 20.34
CA ASP A 185 -1.08 -2.89 21.27
C ASP A 185 -1.14 -2.17 22.63
N GLU A 186 -1.80 -2.76 23.63
CA GLU A 186 -1.95 -2.17 24.97
C GLU A 186 -0.62 -1.94 25.71
N GLY A 187 0.48 -2.55 25.26
CA GLY A 187 1.83 -2.34 25.78
C GLY A 187 2.49 -1.03 25.32
N ASP A 188 1.95 -0.38 24.28
CA ASP A 188 2.52 0.82 23.69
C ASP A 188 1.97 2.12 24.31
N ASN A 189 2.49 3.26 23.85
CA ASN A 189 2.02 4.55 24.30
C ASN A 189 0.52 4.70 23.99
N ALA A 190 -0.29 4.84 25.04
CA ALA A 190 -1.76 4.91 24.93
C ALA A 190 -2.26 6.00 23.97
N GLN A 191 -1.55 7.12 23.82
CA GLN A 191 -1.94 8.18 22.89
C GLN A 191 -1.66 7.78 21.44
N GLN A 192 -0.53 7.12 21.19
CA GLN A 192 -0.18 6.61 19.85
C GLN A 192 -1.14 5.51 19.43
N LEU A 193 -1.38 4.53 20.31
CA LEU A 193 -2.34 3.45 20.10
C LEU A 193 -3.74 3.99 19.78
N ALA A 194 -4.25 4.90 20.63
CA ALA A 194 -5.56 5.50 20.42
C ALA A 194 -5.65 6.32 19.13
N TYR A 195 -4.55 7.00 18.75
CA TYR A 195 -4.50 7.73 17.48
C TYR A 195 -4.59 6.77 16.29
N LEU A 196 -3.72 5.76 16.26
CA LEU A 196 -3.55 4.80 15.17
C LEU A 196 -4.79 3.93 14.98
N ASN A 197 -5.36 3.39 16.06
CA ASN A 197 -6.60 2.61 16.00
C ASN A 197 -7.78 3.46 15.52
N ALA A 198 -7.83 4.74 15.89
CA ALA A 198 -8.86 5.65 15.41
C ALA A 198 -8.65 6.10 13.95
N GLN A 199 -7.50 5.81 13.32
CA GLN A 199 -7.26 5.94 11.88
C GLN A 199 -7.56 4.63 11.12
N GLY A 200 -7.80 3.51 11.83
CA GLY A 200 -7.96 2.19 11.22
C GLY A 200 -9.07 2.15 10.18
N GLU A 201 -10.27 2.63 10.50
CA GLU A 201 -11.38 2.61 9.53
C GLU A 201 -11.23 3.62 8.39
N ASN A 202 -10.58 4.74 8.69
CA ASN A 202 -10.51 5.89 7.82
C ASN A 202 -9.34 6.78 8.26
N ILE A 203 -8.54 7.24 7.30
CA ILE A 203 -7.60 8.36 7.52
C ILE A 203 -8.45 9.60 7.87
N LYS A 204 -8.70 9.78 9.18
CA LYS A 204 -9.66 10.70 9.78
C LYS A 204 -9.82 11.93 8.90
N VAL A 205 -11.07 12.23 8.50
CA VAL A 205 -11.51 13.36 7.66
C VAL A 205 -11.84 12.99 6.19
N LEU A 206 -11.51 11.81 5.68
CA LEU A 206 -12.06 11.39 4.38
C LEU A 206 -13.56 11.04 4.51
N PRO A 207 -14.40 11.32 3.50
CA PRO A 207 -15.84 11.02 3.56
C PRO A 207 -16.17 9.57 3.16
N PHE A 208 -15.18 8.68 3.11
CA PHE A 208 -15.31 7.27 2.76
C PHE A 208 -14.39 6.43 3.65
N GLN A 209 -14.73 5.14 3.80
CA GLN A 209 -13.90 4.19 4.57
C GLN A 209 -12.70 3.75 3.74
N THR A 210 -11.50 3.86 4.29
CA THR A 210 -10.27 3.45 3.59
C THR A 210 -10.00 1.96 3.74
N ALA A 211 -10.42 1.41 4.89
CA ALA A 211 -10.27 0.01 5.20
C ALA A 211 -11.52 -0.82 4.87
N GLY A 212 -11.30 -2.11 4.67
CA GLY A 212 -12.36 -3.10 4.57
C GLY A 212 -11.94 -4.45 5.15
N SER A 213 -12.89 -5.37 5.24
CA SER A 213 -12.64 -6.72 5.76
C SER A 213 -11.60 -7.44 4.91
N ILE A 214 -10.70 -8.18 5.55
CA ILE A 214 -9.70 -9.02 4.86
C ILE A 214 -10.31 -10.08 3.93
N ALA A 215 -11.59 -10.41 4.09
CA ALA A 215 -12.30 -11.38 3.26
C ALA A 215 -12.68 -10.83 1.87
N ASN A 216 -12.58 -9.52 1.64
CA ASN A 216 -13.00 -8.89 0.39
C ASN A 216 -11.88 -8.02 -0.20
N PRO A 217 -11.73 -7.99 -1.53
CA PRO A 217 -10.77 -7.10 -2.16
C PRO A 217 -11.19 -5.63 -2.03
N LEU A 218 -10.20 -4.74 -2.03
CA LEU A 218 -10.38 -3.30 -1.98
C LEU A 218 -9.92 -2.66 -3.29
N ASN A 219 -10.69 -1.68 -3.77
CA ASN A 219 -10.29 -0.85 -4.89
C ASN A 219 -9.20 0.13 -4.44
N MET A 220 -8.30 0.46 -5.35
CA MET A 220 -7.26 1.46 -5.12
C MET A 220 -7.64 2.78 -5.78
N PHE A 221 -7.44 3.89 -5.07
CA PHE A 221 -7.75 5.24 -5.54
C PHE A 221 -6.56 6.17 -5.37
N LEU A 222 -6.33 7.01 -6.37
CA LEU A 222 -5.51 8.21 -6.27
C LEU A 222 -6.42 9.43 -6.12
N VAL A 223 -6.31 10.10 -4.98
CA VAL A 223 -6.98 11.35 -4.67
C VAL A 223 -5.96 12.48 -4.81
N SER A 224 -6.13 13.36 -5.80
CA SER A 224 -5.16 14.41 -6.11
C SER A 224 -5.75 15.81 -5.95
N TYR A 225 -4.92 16.71 -5.45
CA TYR A 225 -5.27 18.10 -5.24
C TYR A 225 -5.54 18.77 -6.59
N THR A 226 -6.63 19.52 -6.68
CA THR A 226 -6.96 20.35 -7.85
C THR A 226 -6.48 21.77 -7.62
N THR A 227 -7.35 22.78 -7.62
CA THR A 227 -7.00 24.16 -7.27
C THR A 227 -8.09 24.73 -6.38
N GLY A 228 -7.74 25.48 -5.32
CA GLY A 228 -8.73 26.11 -4.43
C GLY A 228 -9.52 25.12 -3.57
N ILE A 229 -10.75 25.50 -3.18
CA ILE A 229 -11.65 24.69 -2.31
C ILE A 229 -12.56 23.78 -3.16
N ASN A 230 -12.01 23.21 -4.22
CA ASN A 230 -12.76 22.35 -5.13
C ASN A 230 -12.77 20.88 -4.65
N PRO A 231 -13.65 20.05 -5.23
CA PRO A 231 -13.48 18.60 -5.17
C PRO A 231 -12.05 18.21 -5.57
N ALA A 232 -11.49 17.25 -4.84
CA ALA A 232 -10.26 16.61 -5.24
C ALA A 232 -10.53 15.74 -6.46
N ALA A 233 -9.55 15.62 -7.35
CA ALA A 233 -9.63 14.67 -8.46
C ALA A 233 -9.47 13.26 -7.89
N VAL A 234 -10.33 12.33 -8.30
CA VAL A 234 -10.26 10.93 -7.88
C VAL A 234 -10.08 10.06 -9.12
N THR A 235 -9.08 9.19 -9.09
CA THR A 235 -8.81 8.21 -10.14
C THR A 235 -8.78 6.82 -9.53
N THR A 236 -9.63 5.93 -10.02
CA THR A 236 -9.61 4.51 -9.65
C THR A 236 -8.50 3.80 -10.43
N TYR A 237 -7.67 3.04 -9.74
CA TYR A 237 -6.65 2.20 -10.37
C TYR A 237 -7.29 0.92 -10.92
N ALA A 238 -6.67 0.32 -11.93
CA ALA A 238 -7.20 -0.88 -12.56
C ALA A 238 -7.13 -2.12 -11.65
N GLY A 239 -6.15 -2.16 -10.74
CA GLY A 239 -5.95 -3.25 -9.80
C GLY A 239 -6.63 -3.07 -8.46
N GLN A 240 -6.80 -4.19 -7.78
CA GLN A 240 -7.38 -4.29 -6.44
C GLN A 240 -6.36 -4.90 -5.48
N TRP A 241 -6.52 -4.57 -4.20
CA TRP A 241 -5.80 -5.21 -3.11
C TRP A 241 -6.63 -6.34 -2.52
N SER A 242 -5.99 -7.47 -2.23
CA SER A 242 -6.60 -8.59 -1.52
C SER A 242 -5.62 -9.18 -0.52
N PHE A 243 -6.15 -9.81 0.52
CA PHE A 243 -5.33 -10.54 1.49
C PHE A 243 -5.70 -12.03 1.47
N ASP A 244 -4.70 -12.89 1.32
CA ASP A 244 -4.85 -14.33 1.47
C ASP A 244 -4.44 -14.76 2.88
N SER A 245 -5.43 -15.04 3.72
CA SER A 245 -5.23 -15.49 5.10
C SER A 245 -4.63 -16.88 5.27
N VAL A 246 -4.56 -17.70 4.21
CA VAL A 246 -3.94 -19.03 4.28
C VAL A 246 -2.42 -18.91 4.14
N THR A 247 -1.96 -18.00 3.28
CA THR A 247 -0.55 -17.78 2.98
C THR A 247 0.01 -16.51 3.62
N ASN A 248 -0.83 -15.71 4.29
CA ASN A 248 -0.50 -14.41 4.86
C ASN A 248 0.09 -13.43 3.84
N GLN A 249 -0.46 -13.47 2.63
CA GLN A 249 0.00 -12.67 1.50
C GLN A 249 -0.94 -11.48 1.24
N LEU A 250 -0.35 -10.30 1.17
CA LEU A 250 -1.00 -9.10 0.63
C LEU A 250 -0.69 -9.00 -0.86
N ILE A 251 -1.73 -8.87 -1.68
CA ILE A 251 -1.64 -8.96 -3.13
C ILE A 251 -2.26 -7.72 -3.76
N TYR A 252 -1.55 -7.08 -4.69
CA TYR A 252 -2.13 -6.14 -5.63
C TYR A 252 -2.19 -6.79 -7.01
N ALA A 253 -3.38 -6.88 -7.61
CA ALA A 253 -3.54 -7.47 -8.93
C ALA A 253 -4.56 -6.75 -9.79
N THR A 254 -4.25 -6.61 -11.08
CA THR A 254 -5.22 -6.20 -12.10
C THR A 254 -5.98 -7.43 -12.61
N ALA A 255 -7.21 -7.25 -13.08
CA ALA A 255 -7.93 -8.33 -13.73
C ALA A 255 -7.09 -8.98 -14.86
N PRO A 256 -7.12 -10.32 -15.00
CA PRO A 256 -6.40 -10.99 -16.07
C PRO A 256 -6.78 -10.39 -17.43
N VAL A 257 -5.78 -10.03 -18.24
CA VAL A 257 -6.02 -9.72 -19.64
C VAL A 257 -6.45 -11.03 -20.32
N PRO A 258 -7.51 -11.06 -21.12
CA PRO A 258 -7.90 -12.26 -21.86
C PRO A 258 -6.69 -12.84 -22.59
N GLU A 259 -6.34 -14.06 -22.22
CA GLU A 259 -5.11 -14.70 -22.66
C GLU A 259 -5.09 -14.98 -24.18
N PRO A 260 -3.90 -15.24 -24.77
CA PRO A 260 -3.74 -15.65 -26.16
C PRO A 260 -4.69 -16.76 -26.62
N GLU A 261 -5.23 -17.58 -25.72
CA GLU A 261 -6.25 -18.58 -26.00
C GLU A 261 -7.52 -18.00 -26.62
N ALA A 262 -7.95 -16.80 -26.21
CA ALA A 262 -9.08 -16.11 -26.82
C ALA A 262 -8.77 -15.76 -28.29
N PHE A 263 -7.53 -15.35 -28.57
CA PHE A 263 -7.04 -15.13 -29.93
C PHE A 263 -6.87 -16.44 -30.68
N ALA A 264 -6.41 -17.51 -30.04
CA ALA A 264 -6.28 -18.83 -30.65
C ALA A 264 -7.65 -19.43 -31.00
N MET A 265 -8.66 -19.23 -30.15
CA MET A 265 -10.04 -19.64 -30.39
C MET A 265 -10.70 -18.80 -31.47
N LEU A 266 -10.43 -17.49 -31.50
CA LEU A 266 -10.83 -16.62 -32.61
C LEU A 266 -10.17 -17.09 -33.93
N LEU A 267 -8.86 -17.36 -33.91
CA LEU A 267 -8.10 -17.80 -35.08
C LEU A 267 -8.56 -19.18 -35.56
N ALA A 268 -8.84 -20.10 -34.62
CA ALA A 268 -9.42 -21.40 -34.90
C ALA A 268 -10.82 -21.27 -35.52
N GLY A 269 -11.64 -20.36 -34.99
CA GLY A 269 -12.94 -20.01 -35.55
C GLY A 269 -12.84 -19.46 -36.97
N LEU A 270 -11.92 -18.53 -37.22
CA LEU A 270 -11.64 -17.98 -38.55
C LEU A 270 -11.09 -19.05 -39.51
N GLY A 271 -10.22 -19.94 -39.03
CA GLY A 271 -9.70 -21.07 -39.80
C GLY A 271 -10.81 -22.04 -40.23
N LEU A 272 -11.72 -22.38 -39.32
CA LEU A 272 -12.89 -23.22 -39.62
C LEU A 272 -13.81 -22.54 -40.66
N MET A 273 -14.11 -21.25 -40.47
CA MET A 273 -14.93 -20.50 -41.41
C MET A 273 -14.28 -20.39 -42.80
N GLY A 274 -12.97 -20.20 -42.87
CA GLY A 274 -12.20 -20.23 -44.11
C GLY A 274 -12.27 -21.59 -44.81
N ALA A 275 -12.17 -22.70 -44.06
CA ALA A 275 -12.30 -24.05 -44.61
C ALA A 275 -13.72 -24.32 -45.18
N ILE A 276 -14.77 -23.88 -44.47
CA ILE A 276 -16.16 -23.98 -44.92
C ILE A 276 -16.39 -23.15 -46.19
N ALA A 277 -15.92 -21.90 -46.22
CA ALA A 277 -16.04 -21.02 -47.38
C ALA A 277 -15.34 -21.62 -48.62
N ARG A 278 -14.16 -22.20 -48.44
CA ARG A 278 -13.44 -22.91 -49.52
C ARG A 278 -14.24 -24.08 -50.09
N ARG A 279 -14.86 -24.90 -49.23
CA ARG A 279 -15.67 -26.06 -49.65
C ARG A 279 -16.91 -25.65 -50.44
N ARG A 280 -17.56 -24.54 -50.06
CA ARG A 280 -18.73 -24.03 -50.80
C ARG A 280 -18.35 -23.52 -52.18
N ARG A 281 -17.19 -22.86 -52.31
CA ARG A 281 -16.70 -22.35 -53.61
C ARG A 281 -16.39 -23.46 -54.62
N THR A 282 -16.05 -24.67 -54.16
CA THR A 282 -15.85 -25.83 -55.06
C THR A 282 -17.15 -26.54 -55.46
N GLN A 283 -18.29 -26.18 -54.87
CA GLN A 283 -19.60 -26.79 -55.17
C GLN A 283 -20.52 -25.87 -55.99
N ALA A 284 -20.09 -24.64 -56.29
CA ALA A 284 -20.75 -23.68 -57.16
C ALA A 284 -19.91 -23.50 -58.43
#